data_AF-A0A371K0P3-F1
#
_entry.id   AF-A0A371K0P3-F1
#
_cell.length_a   1.000
_cell.length_b   1.000
_cell.length_c   1.000
_cell.angle_alpha   90.00
_cell.angle_beta   90.00
_cell.angle_gamma   90.00
#
_symmetry.space_group_name_H-M   'P 1'
#
loop_
_entity.id
_entity.type
_entity.pdbx_description
1 polymer ?
#
loop_
_entity_poly.entity_id
_entity_poly.type
_entity_poly.pdbx_seq_one_letter_code
_entity_poly.pdbx_strand_id
1 'polypeptide(L)'
;MNTDTAPRASVVITTYNWPQALGVALAALARQRSLPFEVVVADDGSRDETRELIERCARDYPVPLRHSWQEDRGFRVALARNRAIAATGGDYVLLLDGDMVAHPMFVADHLRAAQRGSFVQGQRVLTDETGRDRLLSGETPQLGFFDRGLTRRRHTLRVPALAALGLRGSRGQSTAAIKTCNQGWWREDLVALNGFDERYEGWGREDKDLAVRAFHAGLQRRSLRFAGLATHLYHRERHDDGESPNDALLAEARSSGRVRAPLGLDRHLAEFAEHPLPDLRG
;
A
#
# COMPACT_ATOMS: atom_id res chain seq x y z
N MET A 1 -23.44 19.68 5.75
CA MET A 1 -23.51 18.21 5.81
C MET A 1 -22.53 17.77 6.87
N ASN A 2 -22.96 16.93 7.81
CA ASN A 2 -22.18 16.51 8.98
C ASN A 2 -20.85 15.87 8.56
N THR A 3 -19.70 16.50 8.85
CA THR A 3 -18.35 16.01 8.53
C THR A 3 -17.68 15.30 9.71
N ASP A 4 -18.44 14.81 10.69
CA ASP A 4 -17.91 14.48 12.02
C ASP A 4 -17.63 12.98 12.27
N THR A 5 -17.65 12.16 11.22
CA THR A 5 -17.21 10.76 11.28
C THR A 5 -15.86 10.60 10.61
N ALA A 6 -14.88 10.03 11.33
CA ALA A 6 -13.58 9.67 10.76
C ALA A 6 -13.77 8.76 9.52
N PRO A 7 -12.98 8.95 8.45
CA PRO A 7 -13.18 8.21 7.21
C PRO A 7 -12.89 6.71 7.40
N ARG A 8 -13.65 5.86 6.71
CA ARG A 8 -13.46 4.40 6.76
C ARG A 8 -12.24 4.01 5.92
N ALA A 9 -11.25 3.39 6.55
CA ALA A 9 -10.02 3.00 5.86
C ALA A 9 -10.11 1.57 5.30
N SER A 10 -10.05 1.38 3.98
CA SER A 10 -9.80 0.07 3.38
C SER A 10 -8.29 -0.11 3.19
N VAL A 11 -7.74 -1.26 3.59
CA VAL A 11 -6.34 -1.59 3.31
C VAL A 11 -6.27 -2.46 2.07
N VAL A 12 -5.54 -2.02 1.05
CA VAL A 12 -5.18 -2.83 -0.11
C VAL A 12 -3.76 -3.33 0.09
N ILE A 13 -3.59 -4.64 0.16
CA ILE A 13 -2.30 -5.29 0.38
C ILE A 13 -1.87 -6.11 -0.83
N THR A 14 -0.73 -5.79 -1.44
CA THR A 14 -0.23 -6.51 -2.63
C THR A 14 0.43 -7.83 -2.26
N THR A 15 0.37 -8.84 -3.12
CA THR A 15 1.12 -10.09 -2.92
C THR A 15 1.49 -10.74 -4.25
N TYR A 16 2.59 -11.49 -4.25
CA TYR A 16 2.97 -12.39 -5.34
C TYR A 16 3.83 -13.55 -4.81
N ASN A 17 3.28 -14.76 -4.81
CA ASN A 17 3.98 -16.03 -4.55
C ASN A 17 4.90 -16.04 -3.30
N TRP A 18 4.50 -15.35 -2.22
CA TRP A 18 5.21 -15.36 -0.95
C TRP A 18 4.25 -15.44 0.26
N PRO A 19 3.58 -16.60 0.44
CA PRO A 19 2.55 -16.75 1.47
C PRO A 19 3.06 -16.48 2.90
N GLN A 20 4.29 -16.86 3.24
CA GLN A 20 4.81 -16.66 4.60
C GLN A 20 4.87 -15.17 4.97
N ALA A 21 5.33 -14.33 4.04
CA ALA A 21 5.36 -12.88 4.24
C ALA A 21 3.95 -12.29 4.37
N LEU A 22 3.05 -12.68 3.46
CA LEU A 22 1.66 -12.24 3.48
C LEU A 22 0.97 -12.61 4.81
N GLY A 23 1.22 -13.81 5.33
CA GLY A 23 0.67 -14.27 6.61
C GLY A 23 1.06 -13.37 7.78
N VAL A 24 2.34 -12.98 7.86
CA VAL A 24 2.82 -12.05 8.89
C VAL A 24 2.23 -10.65 8.70
N ALA A 25 2.10 -10.18 7.46
CA ALA A 25 1.52 -8.87 7.16
C ALA A 25 0.01 -8.81 7.51
N LEU A 26 -0.76 -9.84 7.15
CA LEU A 26 -2.16 -9.99 7.55
C LEU A 26 -2.30 -10.07 9.07
N ALA A 27 -1.43 -10.81 9.75
CA ALA A 27 -1.43 -10.87 11.21
C ALA A 27 -1.10 -9.51 11.86
N ALA A 28 -0.28 -8.66 11.22
CA ALA A 28 0.01 -7.32 11.70
C ALA A 28 -1.18 -6.36 11.54
N LEU A 29 -1.93 -6.49 10.45
CA LEU A 29 -3.18 -5.75 10.21
C LEU A 29 -4.32 -6.18 11.15
N ALA A 30 -4.39 -7.46 11.51
CA ALA A 30 -5.36 -7.94 12.50
C ALA A 30 -5.13 -7.37 13.91
N ARG A 31 -3.91 -6.92 14.21
CA ARG A 31 -3.50 -6.38 15.53
C ARG A 31 -3.49 -4.85 15.59
N GLN A 32 -4.12 -4.18 14.63
CA GLN A 32 -4.21 -2.72 14.63
C GLN A 32 -5.05 -2.21 15.81
N ARG A 33 -4.60 -1.12 16.44
CA ARG A 33 -5.35 -0.44 17.50
C ARG A 33 -6.64 0.20 17.02
N SER A 34 -6.64 0.64 15.77
CA SER A 34 -7.85 1.00 15.03
C SER A 34 -7.94 0.03 13.87
N LEU A 35 -8.91 -0.89 13.91
CA LEU A 35 -9.12 -1.82 12.82
C LEU A 35 -9.49 -1.04 11.54
N PRO A 36 -9.02 -1.48 10.36
CA PRO A 36 -9.52 -0.93 9.10
C PRO A 36 -10.98 -1.35 8.89
N PHE A 37 -11.67 -0.69 7.98
CA PHE A 37 -13.02 -1.07 7.55
C PHE A 37 -13.03 -2.44 6.87
N GLU A 38 -12.00 -2.72 6.07
CA GLU A 38 -11.79 -4.01 5.41
C GLU A 38 -10.32 -4.14 4.96
N VAL A 39 -9.94 -5.36 4.59
CA VAL A 39 -8.66 -5.67 3.94
C VAL A 39 -8.95 -6.37 2.61
N VAL A 40 -8.35 -5.87 1.53
CA VAL A 40 -8.42 -6.48 0.19
C VAL A 40 -7.01 -6.88 -0.23
N VAL A 41 -6.79 -8.18 -0.42
CA VAL A 41 -5.53 -8.71 -0.95
C VAL A 41 -5.51 -8.54 -2.47
N ALA A 42 -4.61 -7.71 -2.98
CA ALA A 42 -4.32 -7.50 -4.39
C ALA A 42 -3.26 -8.53 -4.84
N ASP A 43 -3.71 -9.63 -5.43
CA ASP A 43 -2.85 -10.75 -5.79
C ASP A 43 -2.52 -10.75 -7.29
N ASP A 44 -1.24 -10.58 -7.62
CA ASP A 44 -0.71 -10.47 -8.98
C ASP A 44 -0.43 -11.84 -9.62
N GLY A 45 -1.34 -12.80 -9.46
CA GLY A 45 -1.21 -14.14 -10.03
C GLY A 45 -0.43 -15.14 -9.19
N SER A 46 -0.59 -15.11 -7.87
CA SER A 46 -0.04 -16.17 -7.03
C SER A 46 -0.71 -17.52 -7.29
N ARG A 47 0.04 -18.58 -6.98
CA ARG A 47 -0.45 -19.97 -6.99
C ARG A 47 -1.37 -20.27 -5.80
N ASP A 48 -1.96 -21.46 -5.84
CA ASP A 48 -2.98 -21.93 -4.88
C ASP A 48 -2.54 -21.82 -3.41
N GLU A 49 -1.25 -21.97 -3.09
CA GLU A 49 -0.77 -21.89 -1.71
C GLU A 49 -1.04 -20.52 -1.06
N THR A 50 -1.09 -19.45 -1.87
CA THR A 50 -1.42 -18.10 -1.41
C THR A 50 -2.92 -17.96 -1.17
N ARG A 51 -3.76 -18.50 -2.05
CA ARG A 51 -5.22 -18.54 -1.84
C ARG A 51 -5.57 -19.31 -0.56
N GLU A 52 -5.02 -20.50 -0.40
CA GLU A 52 -5.27 -21.33 0.79
C GLU A 52 -4.81 -20.63 2.08
N LEU A 53 -3.69 -19.90 2.05
CA LEU A 53 -3.29 -19.08 3.18
C LEU A 53 -4.34 -18.01 3.50
N ILE A 54 -4.81 -17.27 2.51
CA ILE A 54 -5.78 -16.19 2.70
C ILE A 54 -7.08 -16.75 3.28
N GLU A 55 -7.59 -17.86 2.74
CA GLU A 55 -8.79 -18.55 3.25
C GLU A 55 -8.61 -19.02 4.70
N ARG A 56 -7.44 -19.56 5.05
CA ARG A 56 -7.14 -19.94 6.44
C ARG A 56 -7.10 -18.72 7.36
N CYS A 57 -6.46 -17.62 6.94
CA CYS A 57 -6.41 -16.38 7.71
C CYS A 57 -7.79 -15.74 7.87
N ALA A 58 -8.68 -15.91 6.89
CA ALA A 58 -9.98 -15.27 6.88
C ALA A 58 -10.89 -15.76 8.02
N ARG A 59 -10.89 -17.05 8.36
CA ARG A 59 -11.83 -17.66 9.32
C ARG A 59 -11.99 -16.89 10.64
N ASP A 60 -10.90 -16.37 11.18
CA ASP A 60 -10.87 -15.63 12.45
C ASP A 60 -10.42 -14.17 12.27
N TYR A 61 -10.49 -13.63 11.05
CA TYR A 61 -10.02 -12.27 10.77
C TYR A 61 -10.98 -11.23 11.37
N PRO A 62 -10.48 -10.15 12.01
CA PRO A 62 -11.34 -9.24 12.77
C PRO A 62 -12.23 -8.33 11.91
N VAL A 63 -11.98 -8.26 10.60
CA VAL A 63 -12.65 -7.38 9.63
C VAL A 63 -12.85 -8.12 8.32
N PRO A 64 -13.74 -7.67 7.41
CA PRO A 64 -13.87 -8.29 6.09
C PRO A 64 -12.52 -8.47 5.41
N LEU A 65 -12.22 -9.70 5.01
CA LEU A 65 -11.01 -10.05 4.27
C LEU A 65 -11.42 -10.54 2.89
N ARG A 66 -10.97 -9.85 1.85
CA ARG A 66 -11.32 -10.15 0.45
C ARG A 66 -10.08 -10.46 -0.36
N HIS A 67 -10.20 -11.28 -1.39
CA HIS A 67 -9.10 -11.66 -2.28
C HIS A 67 -9.41 -11.25 -3.73
N SER A 68 -8.67 -10.27 -4.23
CA SER A 68 -8.70 -9.83 -5.63
C SER A 68 -7.54 -10.48 -6.38
N TRP A 69 -7.83 -11.56 -7.09
CA TRP A 69 -6.84 -12.28 -7.89
C TRP A 69 -6.94 -11.92 -9.38
N GLN A 70 -5.81 -11.97 -10.08
CA GLN A 70 -5.71 -11.93 -11.53
C GLN A 70 -4.81 -13.05 -12.03
N GLU A 71 -4.98 -13.46 -13.29
CA GLU A 71 -4.10 -14.47 -13.90
C GLU A 71 -2.62 -14.03 -13.89
N ASP A 72 -1.68 -14.95 -13.67
CA ASP A 72 -0.25 -14.65 -13.80
C ASP A 72 0.11 -14.47 -15.28
N ARG A 73 0.44 -13.23 -15.68
CA ARG A 73 1.02 -12.92 -16.99
C ARG A 73 2.25 -12.04 -16.84
N GLY A 74 3.06 -12.34 -15.82
CA GLY A 74 4.19 -11.51 -15.42
C GLY A 74 3.78 -10.38 -14.48
N PHE A 75 4.76 -9.53 -14.14
CA PHE A 75 4.63 -8.49 -13.12
C PHE A 75 3.68 -7.38 -13.58
N ARG A 76 2.45 -7.35 -13.04
CA ARG A 76 1.37 -6.42 -13.41
C ARG A 76 0.70 -5.87 -12.15
N VAL A 77 1.52 -5.46 -11.19
CA VAL A 77 1.09 -4.91 -9.89
C VAL A 77 0.17 -3.70 -10.02
N ALA A 78 0.30 -2.89 -11.09
CA ALA A 78 -0.59 -1.76 -11.38
C ALA A 78 -2.04 -2.23 -11.57
N LEU A 79 -2.23 -3.28 -12.39
CA LEU A 79 -3.53 -3.92 -12.61
C LEU A 79 -4.07 -4.54 -11.31
N ALA A 80 -3.23 -5.28 -10.57
CA ALA A 80 -3.63 -5.93 -9.33
C ALA A 80 -4.10 -4.90 -8.27
N ARG A 81 -3.38 -3.78 -8.14
CA ARG A 81 -3.77 -2.66 -7.27
C ARG A 81 -5.08 -2.03 -7.72
N ASN A 82 -5.25 -1.76 -9.02
CA ASN A 82 -6.49 -1.16 -9.52
C ASN A 82 -7.71 -2.03 -9.28
N ARG A 83 -7.61 -3.34 -9.55
CA ARG A 83 -8.69 -4.30 -9.27
C ARG A 83 -9.10 -4.26 -7.80
N ALA A 84 -8.12 -4.36 -6.90
CA ALA A 84 -8.39 -4.34 -5.47
C ALA A 84 -8.95 -2.99 -4.98
N ILE A 85 -8.44 -1.85 -5.48
CA ILE A 85 -8.97 -0.52 -5.14
C ILE A 85 -10.41 -0.38 -5.62
N ALA A 86 -10.73 -0.83 -6.83
CA ALA A 86 -12.09 -0.78 -7.37
C ALA A 86 -13.07 -1.56 -6.47
N ALA A 87 -12.63 -2.69 -5.92
CA ALA A 87 -13.41 -3.51 -4.99
C ALA A 87 -13.52 -2.96 -3.55
N THR A 88 -12.78 -1.89 -3.19
CA THR A 88 -12.90 -1.27 -1.86
C THR A 88 -14.18 -0.44 -1.71
N GLY A 89 -14.78 -0.48 -0.52
CA GLY A 89 -15.93 0.34 -0.10
C GLY A 89 -15.62 1.44 0.92
N GLY A 90 -14.37 1.57 1.38
CA GLY A 90 -13.92 2.63 2.28
C GLY A 90 -13.70 3.97 1.59
N ASP A 91 -13.74 5.05 2.37
CA ASP A 91 -13.55 6.43 1.88
C ASP A 91 -12.06 6.76 1.67
N TYR A 92 -11.20 6.04 2.40
CA TYR A 92 -9.75 6.20 2.40
C TYR A 92 -9.08 4.85 2.14
N VAL A 93 -8.12 4.80 1.22
CA VAL A 93 -7.42 3.59 0.82
C VAL A 93 -5.98 3.65 1.31
N LEU A 94 -5.57 2.66 2.11
CA LEU A 94 -4.20 2.45 2.54
C LEU A 94 -3.55 1.40 1.67
N LEU A 95 -2.49 1.77 0.95
CA LEU A 95 -1.68 0.87 0.14
C LEU A 95 -0.52 0.34 0.98
N LEU A 96 -0.40 -0.98 1.07
CA LEU A 96 0.63 -1.69 1.81
C LEU A 96 1.19 -2.83 0.95
N ASP A 97 2.49 -3.09 0.99
CA ASP A 97 3.04 -4.29 0.34
C ASP A 97 2.94 -5.53 1.26
N GLY A 98 2.71 -6.70 0.68
CA GLY A 98 2.48 -7.97 1.39
C GLY A 98 3.67 -8.51 2.18
N ASP A 99 4.84 -7.91 2.00
CA ASP A 99 6.05 -8.18 2.74
C ASP A 99 6.33 -7.13 3.82
N MET A 100 5.31 -6.38 4.23
CA MET A 100 5.43 -5.36 5.26
C MET A 100 4.63 -5.66 6.52
N VAL A 101 5.30 -5.59 7.66
CA VAL A 101 4.70 -5.69 9.00
C VAL A 101 4.29 -4.30 9.47
N ALA A 102 3.00 -3.99 9.36
CA ALA A 102 2.44 -2.71 9.78
C ALA A 102 2.56 -2.51 11.30
N HIS A 103 3.00 -1.32 11.74
CA HIS A 103 3.00 -0.99 13.17
C HIS A 103 1.57 -0.99 13.73
N PRO A 104 1.31 -1.34 15.00
CA PRO A 104 -0.05 -1.39 15.58
C PRO A 104 -0.86 -0.08 15.50
N MET A 105 -0.21 1.03 15.19
CA MET A 105 -0.82 2.36 15.03
C MET A 105 -0.92 2.80 13.57
N PHE A 106 -0.55 1.94 12.61
CA PHE A 106 -0.44 2.27 11.19
C PHE A 106 -1.73 2.88 10.64
N VAL A 107 -2.87 2.21 10.83
CA VAL A 107 -4.17 2.70 10.34
C VAL A 107 -4.54 4.03 11.02
N ALA A 108 -4.43 4.09 12.34
CA ALA A 108 -4.77 5.28 13.12
C ALA A 108 -3.87 6.47 12.79
N ASP A 109 -2.58 6.25 12.53
CA ASP A 109 -1.63 7.30 12.17
C ASP A 109 -1.91 7.86 10.76
N HIS A 110 -2.24 6.99 9.80
CA HIS A 110 -2.66 7.43 8.47
C HIS A 110 -3.97 8.21 8.48
N LEU A 111 -4.97 7.72 9.23
CA LEU A 111 -6.26 8.42 9.37
C LEU A 111 -6.10 9.80 10.01
N ARG A 112 -5.23 9.95 11.02
CA ARG A 112 -4.90 11.26 11.61
C ARG A 112 -4.16 12.19 10.64
N ALA A 113 -3.38 11.63 9.73
CA ALA A 113 -2.60 12.38 8.76
C ALA A 113 -3.40 12.75 7.50
N ALA A 114 -4.53 12.08 7.27
CA ALA A 114 -5.40 12.26 6.12
C ALA A 114 -5.91 13.70 6.04
N GLN A 115 -5.73 14.32 4.88
CA GLN A 115 -6.23 15.66 4.58
C GLN A 115 -6.64 15.70 3.12
N ARG A 116 -7.82 16.26 2.81
CA ARG A 116 -8.28 16.43 1.42
C ARG A 116 -7.28 17.29 0.62
N GLY A 117 -7.18 17.04 -0.69
CA GLY A 117 -6.17 17.68 -1.55
C GLY A 117 -4.76 17.17 -1.31
N SER A 118 -4.60 16.00 -0.67
CA SER A 118 -3.30 15.40 -0.41
C SER A 118 -3.36 13.89 -0.28
N PHE A 119 -2.22 13.25 -0.48
CA PHE A 119 -1.98 11.85 -0.14
C PHE A 119 -0.85 11.73 0.88
N VAL A 120 -0.89 10.69 1.69
CA VAL A 120 0.06 10.45 2.78
C VAL A 120 1.06 9.38 2.36
N GLN A 121 2.34 9.61 2.62
CA GLN A 121 3.37 8.58 2.51
C GLN A 121 3.97 8.31 3.88
N GLY A 122 3.82 7.08 4.36
CA GLY A 122 4.38 6.63 5.63
C GLY A 122 5.86 6.31 5.54
N GLN A 123 6.40 5.82 6.66
CA GLN A 123 7.82 5.55 6.80
C GLN A 123 8.10 4.05 6.78
N ARG A 124 9.09 3.67 5.96
CA ARG A 124 9.57 2.29 5.83
C ARG A 124 10.73 2.00 6.77
N VAL A 125 10.56 0.99 7.61
CA VAL A 125 11.65 0.36 8.37
C VAL A 125 12.20 -0.77 7.51
N LEU A 126 13.51 -0.87 7.40
CA LEU A 126 14.19 -1.87 6.57
C LEU A 126 14.89 -2.88 7.47
N THR A 127 14.63 -4.17 7.23
CA THR A 127 15.36 -5.26 7.88
C THR A 127 16.50 -5.77 6.99
N ASP A 128 17.37 -6.58 7.59
CA ASP A 128 18.26 -7.52 6.89
C ASP A 128 17.68 -8.95 6.99
N GLU A 129 18.45 -9.96 6.58
CA GLU A 129 18.09 -11.38 6.71
C GLU A 129 17.72 -11.78 8.15
N THR A 130 18.48 -11.30 9.15
CA THR A 130 18.21 -11.60 10.55
C THR A 130 16.84 -11.04 10.95
N GLY A 131 16.55 -9.79 10.62
CA GLY A 131 15.28 -9.18 10.98
C GLY A 131 14.09 -9.83 10.26
N ARG A 132 14.27 -10.21 8.99
CA ARG A 132 13.27 -10.98 8.24
C ARG A 132 12.97 -12.31 8.93
N ASP A 133 13.99 -13.09 9.27
CA ASP A 133 13.82 -14.45 9.80
C ASP A 133 13.13 -14.42 11.17
N ARG A 134 13.45 -13.44 12.02
CA ARG A 134 12.78 -13.23 13.32
C ARG A 134 11.29 -12.89 13.19
N LEU A 135 10.92 -12.14 12.16
CA LEU A 135 9.52 -11.78 11.89
C LEU A 135 8.76 -12.95 11.26
N LEU A 136 9.38 -13.67 10.31
CA LEU A 136 8.78 -14.82 9.63
C LEU A 136 8.60 -16.03 10.56
N SER A 137 9.52 -16.26 11.49
CA SER A 137 9.43 -17.35 12.47
C SER A 137 8.38 -17.10 13.55
N GLY A 138 7.91 -15.85 13.68
CA GLY A 138 7.05 -15.43 14.78
C GLY A 138 7.78 -15.23 16.11
N GLU A 139 9.11 -15.23 16.14
CA GLU A 139 9.90 -14.93 17.36
C GLU A 139 9.45 -13.58 17.96
N THR A 140 9.22 -12.59 17.09
CA THR A 140 8.65 -11.31 17.49
C THR A 140 7.60 -10.83 16.50
N PRO A 141 6.49 -10.23 16.97
CA PRO A 141 5.52 -9.62 16.09
C PRO A 141 5.97 -8.31 15.44
N GLN A 142 7.05 -7.68 15.95
CA GLN A 142 7.58 -6.40 15.47
C GLN A 142 9.02 -6.17 15.95
N LEU A 143 9.82 -5.42 15.18
CA LEU A 143 11.16 -5.00 15.59
C LEU A 143 11.15 -3.56 16.12
N GLY A 144 11.72 -3.36 17.31
CA GLY A 144 11.96 -2.09 17.96
C GLY A 144 13.38 -1.55 17.73
N PHE A 145 13.67 -0.35 18.25
CA PHE A 145 14.94 0.34 18.03
C PHE A 145 16.19 -0.46 18.44
N PHE A 146 16.10 -1.20 19.54
CA PHE A 146 17.20 -1.99 20.11
C PHE A 146 17.31 -3.40 19.53
N ASP A 147 16.36 -3.83 18.70
CA ASP A 147 16.36 -5.15 18.11
C ASP A 147 17.47 -5.36 17.08
N ARG A 148 17.95 -6.59 16.95
CA ARG A 148 18.84 -6.97 15.85
C ARG A 148 18.04 -7.11 14.56
N GLY A 149 18.75 -6.97 13.44
CA GLY A 149 18.18 -7.20 12.12
C GLY A 149 17.62 -5.96 11.41
N LEU A 150 18.14 -4.78 11.73
CA LEU A 150 17.67 -3.49 11.22
C LEU A 150 18.81 -2.73 10.54
N THR A 151 18.58 -2.25 9.32
CA THR A 151 19.57 -1.44 8.59
C THR A 151 19.50 0.04 8.97
N ARG A 152 18.32 0.57 9.33
CA ARG A 152 18.11 1.97 9.74
C ARG A 152 17.21 2.08 10.97
N ARG A 153 17.78 1.77 12.14
CA ARG A 153 17.08 1.72 13.44
C ARG A 153 16.23 2.94 13.76
N ARG A 154 16.68 4.16 13.46
CA ARG A 154 15.91 5.40 13.70
C ARG A 154 14.53 5.41 13.02
N HIS A 155 14.30 4.57 12.01
CA HIS A 155 12.98 4.48 11.38
C HIS A 155 11.94 3.73 12.21
N THR A 156 12.33 3.00 13.26
CA THR A 156 11.40 2.36 14.19
C THR A 156 10.82 3.32 15.22
N LEU A 157 11.37 4.54 15.33
CA LEU A 157 10.93 5.52 16.32
C LEU A 157 9.59 6.12 15.92
N ARG A 158 8.56 5.83 16.73
CA ARG A 158 7.25 6.49 16.64
C ARG A 158 7.18 7.64 17.65
N VAL A 159 7.09 8.87 17.14
CA VAL A 159 7.01 10.09 17.95
C VAL A 159 5.88 10.97 17.39
N PRO A 160 4.62 10.80 17.85
CA PRO A 160 3.46 11.49 17.27
C PRO A 160 3.56 13.01 17.24
N ALA A 161 4.18 13.61 18.27
CA ALA A 161 4.40 15.06 18.31
C ALA A 161 5.30 15.55 17.17
N LEU A 162 6.40 14.83 16.87
CA LEU A 162 7.27 15.17 15.74
C LEU A 162 6.59 14.90 14.39
N ALA A 163 5.77 13.85 14.32
CA ALA A 163 4.96 13.57 13.14
C ALA A 163 4.01 14.73 12.82
N ALA A 164 3.29 15.24 13.83
CA ALA A 164 2.36 16.36 13.68
C ALA A 164 3.04 17.64 13.17
N LEU A 165 4.25 17.95 13.66
CA LEU A 165 5.03 19.10 13.20
C LEU A 165 5.51 18.94 11.74
N GLY A 166 5.82 17.70 11.34
CA GLY A 166 6.34 17.36 10.02
C GLY A 166 5.27 17.21 8.91
N LEU A 167 3.99 17.17 9.28
CA LEU A 167 2.88 16.95 8.35
C LEU A 167 2.55 18.15 7.44
N ARG A 168 3.33 19.24 7.48
CA ARG A 168 3.15 20.38 6.56
C ARG A 168 3.41 19.91 5.12
N GLY A 169 2.51 20.27 4.19
CA GLY A 169 2.67 19.95 2.77
C GLY A 169 4.03 20.40 2.24
N SER A 170 4.72 19.51 1.52
CA SER A 170 6.06 19.82 0.99
C SER A 170 5.98 20.88 -0.11
N ARG A 171 6.57 22.06 0.12
CA ARG A 171 6.89 23.01 -0.96
C ARG A 171 8.04 22.41 -1.77
N GLY A 172 7.73 21.88 -2.96
CA GLY A 172 8.64 21.08 -3.76
C GLY A 172 8.28 19.60 -3.69
N GLN A 173 7.57 19.12 -4.70
CA GLN A 173 7.03 17.77 -4.78
C GLN A 173 8.00 16.88 -5.59
N SER A 174 9.06 16.40 -4.94
CA SER A 174 9.99 15.48 -5.58
C SER A 174 9.39 14.07 -5.66
N THR A 175 9.49 13.45 -6.84
CA THR A 175 9.10 12.05 -7.06
C THR A 175 10.19 11.05 -6.65
N ALA A 176 11.41 11.52 -6.32
CA ALA A 176 12.56 10.65 -6.09
C ALA A 176 12.39 9.71 -4.89
N ALA A 177 11.64 10.15 -3.88
CA ALA A 177 11.38 9.41 -2.65
C ALA A 177 9.99 8.75 -2.61
N ILE A 178 9.25 8.74 -3.73
CA ILE A 178 7.93 8.10 -3.80
C ILE A 178 8.09 6.59 -3.72
N LYS A 179 7.28 5.96 -2.86
CA LYS A 179 7.17 4.51 -2.72
C LYS A 179 5.74 4.15 -2.35
N THR A 180 5.05 3.35 -3.17
CA THR A 180 3.65 2.97 -2.94
C THR A 180 3.45 2.00 -1.78
N CYS A 181 4.52 1.34 -1.33
CA CYS A 181 4.51 0.32 -0.26
C CYS A 181 3.88 0.75 1.08
N ASN A 182 3.69 2.06 1.31
CA ASN A 182 3.11 2.60 2.53
C ASN A 182 2.52 3.99 2.22
N GLN A 183 1.30 4.02 1.67
CA GLN A 183 0.61 5.27 1.34
C GLN A 183 -0.86 5.25 1.74
N GLY A 184 -1.42 6.44 1.95
CA GLY A 184 -2.84 6.64 2.19
C GLY A 184 -3.41 7.66 1.20
N TRP A 185 -4.56 7.33 0.63
CA TRP A 185 -5.21 8.11 -0.43
C TRP A 185 -6.70 8.21 -0.18
N TRP A 186 -7.32 9.34 -0.53
CA TRP A 186 -8.77 9.36 -0.66
C TRP A 186 -9.17 8.51 -1.85
N ARG A 187 -10.20 7.68 -1.68
CA ARG A 187 -10.69 6.82 -2.77
C ARG A 187 -11.14 7.65 -3.97
N GLU A 188 -11.78 8.80 -3.72
CA GLU A 188 -12.20 9.72 -4.79
C GLU A 188 -11.02 10.24 -5.61
N ASP A 189 -9.87 10.51 -4.99
CA ASP A 189 -8.67 10.98 -5.67
C ASP A 189 -8.11 9.87 -6.57
N LEU A 190 -8.07 8.62 -6.08
CA LEU A 190 -7.68 7.46 -6.89
C LEU A 190 -8.61 7.27 -8.09
N VAL A 191 -9.93 7.40 -7.91
CA VAL A 191 -10.91 7.33 -9.00
C VAL A 191 -10.74 8.51 -9.98
N ALA A 192 -10.50 9.71 -9.47
CA ALA A 192 -10.29 10.91 -10.27
C ALA A 192 -9.01 10.82 -11.12
N LEU A 193 -7.94 10.21 -10.60
CA LEU A 193 -6.68 9.95 -11.29
C LEU A 193 -6.74 8.73 -12.22
N ASN A 194 -7.83 7.96 -12.20
CA ASN A 194 -7.96 6.65 -12.82
C ASN A 194 -6.96 5.60 -12.29
N GLY A 195 -6.60 5.67 -11.01
CA GLY A 195 -5.70 4.74 -10.33
C GLY A 195 -4.30 4.70 -10.93
N PHE A 196 -3.69 3.52 -10.89
CA PHE A 196 -2.41 3.22 -11.54
C PHE A 196 -2.60 3.09 -13.06
N ASP A 197 -1.59 3.46 -13.84
CA ASP A 197 -1.62 3.20 -15.28
C ASP A 197 -1.26 1.73 -15.55
N GLU A 198 -2.20 1.00 -16.12
CA GLU A 198 -2.09 -0.45 -16.38
C GLU A 198 -1.15 -0.78 -17.54
N ARG A 199 -0.66 0.22 -18.27
CA ARG A 199 0.42 0.03 -19.25
C ARG A 199 1.77 -0.29 -18.60
N TYR A 200 1.91 -0.04 -17.29
CA TYR A 200 3.10 -0.41 -16.54
C TYR A 200 3.11 -1.91 -16.28
N GLU A 201 3.87 -2.63 -17.10
CA GLU A 201 4.20 -4.04 -16.93
C GLU A 201 5.69 -4.18 -16.62
N GLY A 202 6.08 -5.20 -15.86
CA GLY A 202 7.46 -5.33 -15.39
C GLY A 202 7.81 -4.31 -14.29
N TRP A 203 9.07 -4.30 -13.90
CA TRP A 203 9.48 -3.58 -12.69
C TRP A 203 9.47 -2.05 -12.87
N GLY A 204 8.79 -1.39 -11.93
CA GLY A 204 9.03 0.00 -11.52
C GLY A 204 8.25 1.07 -12.27
N ARG A 205 8.27 2.27 -11.66
CA ARG A 205 7.77 3.58 -12.15
C ARG A 205 6.27 3.80 -12.08
N GLU A 206 5.47 2.77 -11.81
CA GLU A 206 4.02 2.89 -11.65
C GLU A 206 3.65 3.77 -10.45
N ASP A 207 4.43 3.69 -9.38
CA ASP A 207 4.28 4.50 -8.16
C ASP A 207 4.57 5.98 -8.42
N LYS A 208 5.65 6.26 -9.17
CA LYS A 208 6.05 7.60 -9.55
C LYS A 208 5.04 8.23 -10.51
N ASP A 209 4.51 7.48 -11.47
CA ASP A 209 3.48 7.96 -12.40
C ASP A 209 2.22 8.42 -11.66
N LEU A 210 1.71 7.60 -10.74
CA LEU A 210 0.56 7.99 -9.91
C LEU A 210 0.82 9.29 -9.15
N ALA A 211 2.01 9.44 -8.55
CA ALA A 211 2.38 10.66 -7.83
C ALA A 211 2.52 11.87 -8.77
N VAL A 212 3.13 11.71 -9.95
CA VAL A 212 3.24 12.78 -10.97
C VAL A 212 1.86 13.28 -11.36
N ARG A 213 0.94 12.36 -11.68
CA ARG A 213 -0.44 12.69 -12.04
C ARG A 213 -1.19 13.37 -10.90
N ALA A 214 -0.99 12.92 -9.66
CA ALA A 214 -1.54 13.58 -8.48
C ALA A 214 -1.03 15.02 -8.34
N PHE A 215 0.25 15.26 -8.61
CA PHE A 215 0.84 16.60 -8.58
C PHE A 215 0.28 17.49 -9.71
N HIS A 216 0.05 16.96 -10.91
CA HIS A 216 -0.63 17.68 -11.99
C HIS A 216 -2.07 18.06 -11.63
N ALA A 217 -2.75 17.22 -10.84
CA ALA A 217 -4.08 17.52 -10.29
C ALA A 217 -4.06 18.50 -9.10
N GLY A 218 -2.88 18.98 -8.68
CA GLY A 218 -2.72 19.90 -7.56
C GLY A 218 -2.72 19.25 -6.18
N LEU A 219 -2.70 17.90 -6.09
CA LEU A 219 -2.58 17.21 -4.82
C LEU A 219 -1.19 17.43 -4.21
N GLN A 220 -1.13 17.39 -2.88
CA GLN A 220 0.11 17.46 -2.14
C GLN A 220 0.52 16.13 -1.54
N ARG A 221 1.81 15.82 -1.54
CA ARG A 221 2.34 14.73 -0.72
C ARG A 221 2.57 15.19 0.72
N ARG A 222 2.08 14.42 1.68
CA ARG A 222 2.36 14.56 3.11
C ARG A 222 3.26 13.42 3.56
N SER A 223 4.47 13.75 3.96
CA SER A 223 5.42 12.75 4.47
C SER A 223 5.16 12.50 5.96
N LEU A 224 4.57 11.35 6.30
CA LEU A 224 4.30 10.94 7.67
C LEU A 224 5.55 10.27 8.26
N ARG A 225 6.49 11.11 8.72
CA ARG A 225 7.69 10.67 9.44
C ARG A 225 7.37 10.46 10.92
N PHE A 226 8.04 9.51 11.57
CA PHE A 226 7.86 9.16 12.99
C PHE A 226 6.44 8.66 13.35
N ALA A 227 5.65 8.25 12.36
CA ALA A 227 4.32 7.68 12.49
C ALA A 227 4.00 6.90 11.21
N GLY A 228 2.90 6.14 11.18
CA GLY A 228 2.52 5.36 9.99
C GLY A 228 3.63 4.40 9.56
N LEU A 229 4.29 3.77 10.54
CA LEU A 229 5.47 2.94 10.33
C LEU A 229 5.05 1.55 9.79
N ALA A 230 5.83 1.02 8.86
CA ALA A 230 5.72 -0.36 8.44
C ALA A 230 7.12 -0.96 8.17
N THR A 231 7.35 -2.17 8.66
CA THR A 231 8.64 -2.86 8.57
C THR A 231 8.67 -3.80 7.39
N HIS A 232 9.50 -3.48 6.41
CA HIS A 232 9.72 -4.27 5.21
C HIS A 232 10.60 -5.47 5.53
N LEU A 233 10.09 -6.66 5.21
CA LEU A 233 10.83 -7.91 5.27
C LEU A 233 11.91 -7.88 4.19
N TYR A 234 13.14 -8.17 4.56
CA TYR A 234 14.23 -8.22 3.61
C TYR A 234 13.96 -9.29 2.54
N HIS A 235 14.18 -8.94 1.28
CA HIS A 235 14.33 -9.89 0.20
C HIS A 235 15.41 -9.37 -0.74
N ARG A 236 16.04 -10.27 -1.49
CA ARG A 236 16.96 -9.84 -2.55
C ARG A 236 16.15 -9.10 -3.61
N GLU A 237 16.65 -7.96 -4.05
CA GLU A 237 16.06 -7.25 -5.17
C GLU A 237 16.23 -8.13 -6.43
N ARG A 238 15.15 -8.25 -7.20
CA ARG A 238 15.12 -9.09 -8.41
C ARG A 238 15.50 -8.30 -9.68
N HIS A 239 15.89 -7.05 -9.51
CA HIS A 239 16.25 -6.11 -10.57
C HIS A 239 17.53 -5.40 -10.13
N ASP A 240 18.38 -5.08 -11.10
CA ASP A 240 19.52 -4.21 -10.86
C ASP A 240 19.04 -2.76 -10.77
N ASP A 241 19.71 -1.93 -9.96
CA ASP A 241 19.52 -0.48 -9.96
C ASP A 241 19.90 0.06 -11.35
N GLY A 242 18.89 0.29 -12.22
CA GLY A 242 19.12 0.64 -13.62
C GLY A 242 17.89 1.14 -14.38
N GLU A 243 17.94 1.00 -15.71
CA GLU A 243 16.85 1.35 -16.63
C GLU A 243 15.65 0.44 -16.39
N SER A 244 14.47 1.05 -16.23
CA SER A 244 13.19 0.34 -16.17
C SER A 244 12.59 0.30 -17.57
N PRO A 245 11.92 -0.81 -17.97
CA PRO A 245 11.16 -0.84 -19.22
C PRO A 245 10.09 0.26 -19.29
N ASN A 246 9.71 0.79 -18.13
CA ASN A 246 8.67 1.80 -17.96
C ASN A 246 9.21 3.25 -17.88
N ASP A 247 10.51 3.48 -18.10
CA ASP A 247 11.08 4.83 -18.05
C ASP A 247 10.47 5.77 -19.11
N ALA A 248 10.17 5.26 -20.31
CA ALA A 248 9.50 6.01 -21.36
C ALA A 248 8.08 6.45 -20.97
N LEU A 249 7.30 5.55 -20.33
CA LEU A 249 5.96 5.85 -19.84
C LEU A 249 5.99 6.94 -18.76
N LEU A 250 6.98 6.88 -17.83
CA LEU A 250 7.12 7.91 -16.81
C LEU A 250 7.53 9.27 -17.41
N ALA A 251 8.39 9.26 -18.43
CA ALA A 251 8.77 10.48 -19.14
C ALA A 251 7.57 11.11 -19.85
N GLU A 252 6.74 10.30 -20.53
CA GLU A 252 5.46 10.71 -21.13
C GLU A 252 4.53 11.35 -20.08
N ALA A 253 4.35 10.69 -18.93
CA ALA A 253 3.49 11.19 -17.86
C ALA A 253 3.95 12.56 -17.35
N ARG A 254 5.27 12.76 -17.20
CA ARG A 254 5.86 14.03 -16.73
C ARG A 254 5.72 15.16 -17.74
N SER A 255 5.91 14.90 -19.03
CA SER A 255 5.91 15.94 -20.07
C SER A 255 4.50 16.33 -20.52
N SER A 256 3.55 15.39 -20.48
CA SER A 256 2.18 15.61 -20.98
C SER A 256 1.31 16.48 -20.08
N GLY A 257 1.66 16.66 -18.80
CA GLY A 257 0.78 17.31 -17.83
C GLY A 257 -0.50 16.53 -17.53
N ARG A 258 -0.58 15.25 -17.94
CA ARG A 258 -1.79 14.44 -17.79
C ARG A 258 -2.12 14.21 -16.32
N VAL A 259 -3.41 14.13 -16.02
CA VAL A 259 -3.95 13.86 -14.68
C VAL A 259 -4.51 12.45 -14.57
N ARG A 260 -5.18 11.95 -15.62
CA ARG A 260 -5.76 10.60 -15.63
C ARG A 260 -4.84 9.59 -16.30
N ALA A 261 -4.78 8.38 -15.76
CA ALA A 261 -4.20 7.25 -16.47
C ALA A 261 -5.05 6.88 -17.71
N PRO A 262 -4.44 6.62 -18.89
CA PRO A 262 -5.16 6.21 -20.10
C PRO A 262 -5.82 4.84 -19.97
N LEU A 263 -5.17 3.94 -19.24
CA LEU A 263 -5.67 2.60 -18.94
C LEU A 263 -5.57 2.41 -17.43
N GLY A 264 -6.69 2.22 -16.74
CA GLY A 264 -6.64 2.23 -15.27
C GLY A 264 -7.90 1.73 -14.58
N LEU A 265 -8.11 2.27 -13.37
CA LEU A 265 -9.09 1.81 -12.39
C LEU A 265 -10.52 1.70 -12.91
N ASP A 266 -10.96 2.62 -13.77
CA ASP A 266 -12.33 2.69 -14.26
C ASP A 266 -12.82 1.43 -14.96
N ARG A 267 -11.91 0.67 -15.56
CA ARG A 267 -12.19 -0.62 -16.19
C ARG A 267 -12.75 -1.67 -15.23
N HIS A 268 -12.46 -1.54 -13.94
CA HIS A 268 -12.80 -2.53 -12.91
C HIS A 268 -13.96 -2.08 -12.01
N LEU A 269 -14.34 -0.80 -12.06
CA LEU A 269 -15.40 -0.26 -11.19
C LEU A 269 -16.75 -0.94 -11.44
N ALA A 270 -17.10 -1.18 -12.70
CA ALA A 270 -18.35 -1.87 -13.04
C ALA A 270 -18.33 -3.33 -12.60
N GLU A 271 -17.21 -4.05 -12.83
CA GLU A 271 -17.02 -5.44 -12.43
C GLU A 271 -17.36 -5.63 -10.94
N PHE A 272 -16.78 -4.82 -10.06
CA PHE A 272 -16.97 -4.97 -8.61
C PHE A 272 -18.21 -4.26 -8.05
N ALA A 273 -18.87 -3.41 -8.84
CA ALA A 273 -20.19 -2.90 -8.52
C ALA A 273 -21.27 -3.97 -8.74
N GLU A 274 -21.16 -4.75 -9.81
CA GLU A 274 -22.07 -5.85 -10.15
C GLU A 274 -21.75 -7.13 -9.37
N HIS A 275 -20.46 -7.44 -9.23
CA HIS A 275 -19.94 -8.66 -8.62
C HIS A 275 -18.94 -8.30 -7.50
N PRO A 276 -19.42 -7.81 -6.34
CA PRO A 276 -18.54 -7.47 -5.25
C PRO A 276 -17.76 -8.70 -4.77
N LEU A 277 -16.47 -8.52 -4.46
CA LEU A 277 -15.66 -9.59 -3.89
C LEU A 277 -16.31 -10.09 -2.59
N PRO A 278 -16.39 -11.41 -2.35
CA PRO A 278 -16.96 -11.94 -1.12
C PRO A 278 -16.10 -11.60 0.11
N ASP A 279 -16.74 -11.51 1.27
CA ASP A 279 -16.04 -11.55 2.57
C ASP A 279 -15.69 -13.01 2.86
N LEU A 280 -14.39 -13.32 3.00
CA LEU A 280 -13.90 -14.70 3.13
C LEU A 280 -14.01 -15.26 4.56
N ARG A 281 -14.51 -14.48 5.52
CA ARG A 281 -14.61 -14.91 6.93
C ARG A 281 -15.62 -16.03 7.17
N GLY A 282 -16.56 -16.26 6.25
CA GLY A 282 -17.64 -17.25 6.38
C GLY A 282 -19.01 -16.62 6.21
#